data_AF-A0A3M1E1J3-F1
#
_entry.id   AF-A0A3M1E1J3-F1
#
_cell.length_a   1.000
_cell.length_b   1.000
_cell.length_c   1.000
_cell.angle_alpha   90.00
_cell.angle_beta   90.00
_cell.angle_gamma   90.00
#
_symmetry.space_group_name_H-M   'P 1'
#
loop_
_entity.id
_entity.type
_entity.pdbx_description
1 polymer ?
#
loop_
_entity_poly.entity_id
_entity_poly.type
_entity_poly.pdbx_seq_one_letter_code
_entity_poly.pdbx_strand_id
1 'polypeptide(L)'
;MKSKPTDFIPAGEVLDQSHPDIRHFAEMPKEKIIARWNSERGRALLNHLKESGFSREAIAHSVGKLYEHWDLRGIPLRGEDLKGKDLSHIDFFAADLRDVCFENAQLIDSCFSEADLRNTKFDWARMDNALLDNANFDETTSFLGVNLHAVNFTLAALLYDQAHAQQRIHHLESRHPLLARFLRYSCNYGRSLKRWALWVLGVILFFGLIFGLVPGLIARQGILNGLYFSVITFTTLGYGDLVPLTLLGKILVVLEVVLGYLMGGLLIAIFARKVLGD
;
A
#
# COMPACT_ATOMS: atom_id res chain seq x y z
N MET A 1 45.12 18.44 -18.43
CA MET A 1 43.68 18.69 -18.18
C MET A 1 43.01 17.34 -18.02
N LYS A 2 42.59 16.95 -16.81
CA LYS A 2 41.73 15.76 -16.67
C LYS A 2 40.39 16.10 -17.32
N SER A 3 39.92 15.27 -18.25
CA SER A 3 38.57 15.40 -18.82
C SER A 3 37.58 15.43 -17.65
N LYS A 4 36.56 16.30 -17.72
CA LYS A 4 35.50 16.27 -16.72
C LYS A 4 34.90 14.85 -16.68
N PRO A 5 34.67 14.26 -15.50
CA PRO A 5 33.99 12.98 -15.40
C PRO A 5 32.64 13.06 -16.12
N THR A 6 32.29 12.00 -16.83
CA THR A 6 31.02 11.91 -17.57
C THR A 6 29.84 11.84 -16.59
N ASP A 7 28.65 12.31 -16.97
CA ASP A 7 27.48 12.31 -16.07
C ASP A 7 26.99 10.89 -15.70
N PHE A 8 27.45 9.88 -16.44
CA PHE A 8 27.20 8.46 -16.22
C PHE A 8 28.51 7.70 -16.11
N ILE A 9 28.53 6.67 -15.27
CA ILE A 9 29.64 5.73 -15.18
C ILE A 9 29.68 4.90 -16.48
N PRO A 10 30.80 4.88 -17.23
CA PRO A 10 30.92 4.09 -18.45
C PRO A 10 30.72 2.59 -18.20
N ALA A 11 30.16 1.90 -19.19
CA ALA A 11 30.02 0.45 -19.14
C ALA A 11 31.38 -0.24 -18.95
N GLY A 12 31.41 -1.27 -18.10
CA GLY A 12 32.63 -2.00 -17.75
C GLY A 12 33.48 -1.34 -16.64
N GLU A 13 33.20 -0.09 -16.26
CA GLU A 13 33.85 0.53 -15.10
C GLU A 13 33.14 0.17 -13.79
N VAL A 14 33.93 -0.05 -12.75
CA VAL A 14 33.47 -0.27 -11.38
C VAL A 14 34.16 0.74 -10.48
N LEU A 15 33.38 1.65 -9.91
CA LEU A 15 33.89 2.66 -9.00
C LEU A 15 33.86 2.10 -7.58
N ASP A 16 35.01 1.61 -7.11
CA ASP A 16 35.23 1.19 -5.73
C ASP A 16 35.79 2.35 -4.87
N GLN A 17 36.06 2.08 -3.59
CA GLN A 17 36.58 3.09 -2.65
C GLN A 17 37.93 3.71 -3.07
N SER A 18 38.70 3.02 -3.91
CA SER A 18 40.01 3.46 -4.38
C SER A 18 39.95 4.26 -5.68
N HIS A 19 38.83 4.20 -6.40
CA HIS A 19 38.69 4.87 -7.69
C HIS A 19 38.71 6.40 -7.54
N PRO A 20 39.50 7.15 -8.33
CA PRO A 20 39.66 8.60 -8.17
C PRO A 20 38.35 9.38 -8.29
N ASP A 21 37.42 8.89 -9.11
CA ASP A 21 36.13 9.54 -9.37
C ASP A 21 35.00 9.11 -8.42
N ILE A 22 35.25 8.21 -7.46
CA ILE A 22 34.20 7.67 -6.57
C ILE A 22 33.45 8.77 -5.82
N ARG A 23 34.17 9.73 -5.25
CA ARG A 23 33.57 10.83 -4.49
C ARG A 23 32.66 11.69 -5.35
N HIS A 24 33.05 11.92 -6.60
CA HIS A 24 32.25 12.71 -7.53
C HIS A 24 30.87 12.09 -7.74
N PHE A 25 30.80 10.78 -7.98
CA PHE A 25 29.54 10.08 -8.21
C PHE A 25 28.77 9.79 -6.93
N ALA A 26 29.45 9.48 -5.82
CA ALA A 26 28.82 9.18 -4.53
C ALA A 26 28.20 10.43 -3.88
N GLU A 27 28.83 11.60 -4.03
CA GLU A 27 28.37 12.87 -3.45
C GLU A 27 27.56 13.70 -4.45
N MET A 28 27.17 13.12 -5.58
CA MET A 28 26.44 13.85 -6.62
C MET A 28 25.06 14.27 -6.09
N PRO A 29 24.69 15.57 -6.17
CA PRO A 29 23.38 16.02 -5.72
C PRO A 29 22.24 15.33 -6.48
N LYS A 30 21.15 15.04 -5.76
CA LYS A 30 19.94 14.40 -6.32
C LYS A 30 19.44 15.09 -7.58
N GLU A 31 19.44 16.42 -7.62
CA GLU A 31 18.97 17.19 -8.77
C GLU A 31 19.83 16.93 -10.02
N LYS A 32 21.14 16.73 -9.85
CA LYS A 32 22.03 16.37 -10.96
C LYS A 32 21.86 14.92 -11.40
N ILE A 33 21.68 14.00 -10.45
CA ILE A 33 21.37 12.58 -10.70
C ILE A 33 20.08 12.43 -11.53
N ILE A 34 19.08 13.27 -11.29
CA ILE A 34 17.85 13.27 -12.08
C ILE A 34 18.06 14.00 -13.41
N ALA A 35 18.68 15.19 -13.39
CA ALA A 35 18.83 16.02 -14.58
C ALA A 35 19.71 15.39 -15.68
N ARG A 36 20.66 14.51 -15.35
CA ARG A 36 21.49 13.82 -16.36
C ARG A 36 20.66 13.01 -17.36
N TRP A 37 19.48 12.52 -16.98
CA TRP A 37 18.57 11.80 -17.90
C TRP A 37 17.90 12.72 -18.92
N ASN A 38 17.89 14.03 -18.69
CA ASN A 38 17.41 15.01 -19.66
C ASN A 38 18.45 15.37 -20.73
N SER A 39 19.71 14.97 -20.56
CA SER A 39 20.76 15.13 -21.57
C SER A 39 20.50 14.25 -22.80
N GLU A 40 21.09 14.60 -23.94
CA GLU A 40 21.00 13.78 -25.17
C GLU A 40 21.50 12.35 -24.92
N ARG A 41 22.63 12.21 -24.24
CA ARG A 41 23.19 10.90 -23.83
C ARG A 41 22.23 10.14 -22.92
N GLY A 42 21.65 10.80 -21.91
CA GLY A 42 20.71 10.18 -20.99
C GLY A 42 19.44 9.67 -21.67
N ARG A 43 18.87 10.44 -22.61
CA ARG A 43 17.71 10.02 -23.41
C ARG A 43 18.04 8.85 -24.33
N ALA A 44 19.19 8.90 -25.01
CA ALA A 44 19.64 7.81 -25.87
C ALA A 44 19.86 6.51 -25.07
N LEU A 45 20.49 6.62 -23.89
CA LEU A 45 20.69 5.51 -22.96
C LEU A 45 19.35 4.91 -22.51
N LEU A 46 18.40 5.75 -22.09
CA LEU A 46 17.07 5.30 -21.69
C LEU A 46 16.33 4.59 -22.81
N ASN A 47 16.35 5.15 -24.03
CA ASN A 47 15.71 4.54 -25.18
C ASN A 47 16.32 3.17 -25.49
N HIS A 48 17.65 3.07 -25.46
CA HIS A 48 18.33 1.79 -25.67
C HIS A 48 17.93 0.74 -24.62
N LEU A 49 17.87 1.12 -23.34
CA LEU A 49 17.41 0.23 -22.26
C LEU A 49 15.96 -0.22 -22.48
N LYS A 50 15.06 0.69 -22.89
CA LYS A 50 13.66 0.34 -23.22
C LYS A 50 13.56 -0.59 -24.42
N GLU A 51 14.29 -0.32 -25.49
CA GLU A 51 14.33 -1.17 -26.70
C GLU A 51 14.86 -2.58 -26.40
N SER A 52 15.85 -2.68 -25.50
CA SER A 52 16.36 -3.97 -25.03
C SER A 52 15.42 -4.68 -24.05
N GLY A 53 14.36 -4.01 -23.60
CA GLY A 53 13.47 -4.50 -22.55
C GLY A 53 14.18 -4.72 -21.22
N PHE A 54 15.18 -3.89 -20.89
CA PHE A 54 15.98 -3.98 -19.67
C PHE A 54 16.59 -5.36 -19.44
N SER A 55 17.17 -5.98 -20.47
CA SER A 55 17.91 -7.23 -20.29
C SER A 55 19.17 -7.00 -19.44
N ARG A 56 19.59 -8.04 -18.72
CA ARG A 56 20.79 -8.00 -17.87
C ARG A 56 22.03 -7.62 -18.67
N GLU A 57 22.15 -8.15 -19.89
CA GLU A 57 23.24 -7.87 -20.81
C GLU A 57 23.22 -6.40 -21.25
N ALA A 58 22.04 -5.88 -21.61
CA ALA A 58 21.91 -4.49 -22.02
C ALA A 58 22.33 -3.53 -20.91
N ILE A 59 21.91 -3.76 -19.67
CA ILE A 59 22.31 -2.95 -18.51
C ILE A 59 23.83 -3.01 -18.33
N ALA A 60 24.43 -4.21 -18.35
CA ALA A 60 25.87 -4.39 -18.18
C ALA A 60 26.71 -3.71 -19.28
N HIS A 61 26.19 -3.62 -20.51
CA HIS A 61 26.85 -2.94 -21.63
C HIS A 61 26.52 -1.45 -21.73
N SER A 62 25.58 -0.95 -20.92
CA SER A 62 25.09 0.43 -21.00
C SER A 62 25.64 1.33 -19.91
N VAL A 63 25.80 0.81 -18.69
CA VAL A 63 26.22 1.59 -17.51
C VAL A 63 27.25 0.83 -16.68
N GLY A 64 28.15 1.57 -16.04
CA GLY A 64 29.06 1.04 -15.05
C GLY A 64 28.42 0.88 -13.68
N LYS A 65 29.25 0.50 -12.71
CA LYS A 65 28.83 0.26 -11.33
C LYS A 65 29.36 1.30 -10.37
N LEU A 66 28.51 1.70 -9.43
CA LEU A 66 28.91 2.40 -8.21
C LEU A 66 28.93 1.39 -7.07
N TYR A 67 30.14 1.10 -6.56
CA TYR A 67 30.38 -0.10 -5.75
C TYR A 67 29.89 -1.36 -6.50
N GLU A 68 28.97 -2.13 -5.91
CA GLU A 68 28.46 -3.37 -6.50
C GLU A 68 27.24 -3.17 -7.43
N HIS A 69 26.65 -1.96 -7.45
CA HIS A 69 25.36 -1.69 -8.09
C HIS A 69 25.49 -0.99 -9.44
N TRP A 70 24.70 -1.40 -10.44
CA TRP A 70 24.60 -0.66 -11.70
C TRP A 70 23.96 0.72 -11.49
N ASP A 71 24.62 1.76 -12.00
CA ASP A 71 24.19 3.14 -11.78
C ASP A 71 23.03 3.53 -12.71
N LEU A 72 21.80 3.24 -12.29
CA LEU A 72 20.57 3.74 -12.89
C LEU A 72 19.89 4.82 -12.03
N ARG A 73 20.65 5.49 -11.15
CA ARG A 73 20.09 6.48 -10.23
C ARG A 73 19.38 7.61 -11.00
N GLY A 74 18.23 8.05 -10.52
CA GLY A 74 17.42 9.12 -11.12
C GLY A 74 16.69 8.75 -12.41
N ILE A 75 16.71 7.47 -12.82
CA ILE A 75 16.11 7.04 -14.10
C ILE A 75 14.60 7.31 -14.14
N PRO A 76 14.05 7.88 -15.23
CA PRO A 76 12.62 8.13 -15.36
C PRO A 76 11.91 6.96 -16.04
N LEU A 77 11.39 6.04 -15.22
CA LEU A 77 10.74 4.80 -15.68
C LEU A 77 9.22 4.82 -15.50
N ARG A 78 8.62 6.00 -15.33
CA ARG A 78 7.19 6.10 -15.07
C ARG A 78 6.35 5.30 -16.09
N GLY A 79 5.52 4.40 -15.59
CA GLY A 79 4.59 3.58 -16.38
C GLY A 79 5.22 2.41 -17.14
N GLU A 80 6.51 2.13 -16.94
CA GLU A 80 7.19 1.01 -17.60
C GLU A 80 6.74 -0.35 -17.05
N ASP A 81 6.69 -1.36 -17.92
CA ASP A 81 6.44 -2.75 -17.54
C ASP A 81 7.76 -3.52 -17.45
N LEU A 82 8.17 -3.82 -16.21
CA LEU A 82 9.40 -4.53 -15.86
C LEU A 82 9.09 -5.88 -15.21
N LYS A 83 7.92 -6.44 -15.51
CA LYS A 83 7.49 -7.76 -15.02
C LYS A 83 8.50 -8.85 -15.33
N GLY A 84 8.87 -9.63 -14.32
CA GLY A 84 9.74 -10.80 -14.44
C GLY A 84 11.20 -10.49 -14.82
N LYS A 85 11.61 -9.21 -14.86
CA LYS A 85 12.98 -8.82 -15.25
C LYS A 85 13.98 -9.10 -14.13
N ASP A 86 15.22 -9.42 -14.51
CA ASP A 86 16.33 -9.44 -13.57
C ASP A 86 16.97 -8.05 -13.48
N LEU A 87 16.66 -7.38 -12.38
CA LEU A 87 17.09 -6.05 -12.02
C LEU A 87 17.81 -6.05 -10.67
N SER A 88 18.45 -7.19 -10.34
CA SER A 88 19.24 -7.36 -9.12
C SER A 88 20.50 -6.49 -9.16
N HIS A 89 20.91 -5.94 -8.01
CA HIS A 89 22.05 -5.02 -7.86
C HIS A 89 21.93 -3.74 -8.70
N ILE A 90 20.73 -3.19 -8.85
CA ILE A 90 20.54 -1.89 -9.49
C ILE A 90 20.35 -0.82 -8.44
N ASP A 91 21.01 0.32 -8.62
CA ASP A 91 20.77 1.50 -7.83
C ASP A 91 19.71 2.39 -8.51
N PHE A 92 18.48 2.36 -7.99
CA PHE A 92 17.36 3.21 -8.36
C PHE A 92 17.24 4.46 -7.47
N PHE A 93 18.31 4.90 -6.80
CA PHE A 93 18.26 6.10 -5.96
C PHE A 93 17.62 7.27 -6.70
N ALA A 94 16.60 7.90 -6.09
CA ALA A 94 15.85 9.02 -6.65
C ALA A 94 15.18 8.79 -8.02
N ALA A 95 14.98 7.53 -8.44
CA ALA A 95 14.28 7.20 -9.68
C ALA A 95 12.79 7.56 -9.64
N ASP A 96 12.22 7.88 -10.80
CA ASP A 96 10.77 8.01 -10.97
C ASP A 96 10.21 6.66 -11.41
N LEU A 97 9.69 5.91 -10.45
CA LEU A 97 9.14 4.56 -10.64
C LEU A 97 7.61 4.56 -10.55
N ARG A 98 6.96 5.72 -10.67
CA ARG A 98 5.51 5.81 -10.58
C ARG A 98 4.85 4.93 -11.63
N ASP A 99 3.76 4.27 -11.27
CA ASP A 99 2.98 3.44 -12.19
C ASP A 99 3.79 2.25 -12.79
N VAL A 100 4.94 1.87 -12.23
CA VAL A 100 5.79 0.77 -12.75
C VAL A 100 5.31 -0.59 -12.27
N CYS A 101 5.41 -1.59 -13.14
CA CYS A 101 5.13 -2.99 -12.83
C CYS A 101 6.44 -3.78 -12.65
N PHE A 102 6.77 -4.17 -11.41
CA PHE A 102 7.86 -5.10 -11.06
C PHE A 102 7.33 -6.49 -10.65
N GLU A 103 6.11 -6.86 -11.05
CA GLU A 103 5.53 -8.15 -10.67
C GLU A 103 6.48 -9.30 -11.02
N ASN A 104 6.73 -10.23 -10.09
CA ASN A 104 7.64 -11.37 -10.29
C ASN A 104 9.09 -11.00 -10.70
N ALA A 105 9.50 -9.73 -10.61
CA ALA A 105 10.87 -9.31 -10.94
C ALA A 105 11.88 -9.78 -9.88
N GLN A 106 13.16 -9.86 -10.27
CA GLN A 106 14.27 -10.04 -9.34
C GLN A 106 14.90 -8.67 -9.05
N LEU A 107 14.88 -8.26 -7.79
CA LEU A 107 15.35 -6.96 -7.29
C LEU A 107 16.29 -7.17 -6.09
N ILE A 108 17.02 -8.28 -6.10
CA ILE A 108 17.92 -8.69 -5.01
C ILE A 108 19.04 -7.66 -4.89
N ASP A 109 19.35 -7.24 -3.66
CA ASP A 109 20.37 -6.24 -3.36
C ASP A 109 20.20 -4.93 -4.19
N SER A 110 18.97 -4.55 -4.55
CA SER A 110 18.70 -3.31 -5.28
C SER A 110 18.33 -2.15 -4.33
N CYS A 111 18.70 -0.93 -4.69
CA CYS A 111 18.46 0.27 -3.88
C CYS A 111 17.32 1.09 -4.47
N PHE A 112 16.32 1.44 -3.65
CA PHE A 112 15.17 2.27 -4.01
C PHE A 112 15.11 3.55 -3.17
N SER A 113 16.22 3.92 -2.51
CA SER A 113 16.23 5.03 -1.59
C SER A 113 15.87 6.34 -2.30
N GLU A 114 14.98 7.13 -1.68
CA GLU A 114 14.42 8.36 -2.25
C GLU A 114 13.69 8.22 -3.61
N ALA A 115 13.41 7.01 -4.09
CA ALA A 115 12.64 6.79 -5.30
C ALA A 115 11.16 7.15 -5.11
N ASP A 116 10.49 7.50 -6.20
CA ASP A 116 9.04 7.70 -6.22
C ASP A 116 8.34 6.41 -6.64
N LEU A 117 7.78 5.69 -5.67
CA LEU A 117 7.16 4.37 -5.80
C LEU A 117 5.63 4.43 -5.87
N ARG A 118 5.01 5.62 -5.96
CA ARG A 118 3.54 5.73 -5.97
C ARG A 118 2.94 4.89 -7.11
N ASN A 119 1.95 4.08 -6.79
CA ASN A 119 1.32 3.12 -7.70
C ASN A 119 2.28 2.10 -8.35
N THR A 120 3.41 1.80 -7.70
CA THR A 120 4.34 0.74 -8.14
C THR A 120 3.87 -0.62 -7.64
N LYS A 121 4.00 -1.65 -8.47
CA LYS A 121 3.63 -3.02 -8.12
C LYS A 121 4.87 -3.89 -7.97
N PHE A 122 5.18 -4.32 -6.75
CA PHE A 122 6.22 -5.28 -6.43
C PHE A 122 5.69 -6.70 -6.18
N ASP A 123 4.44 -6.99 -6.59
CA ASP A 123 3.79 -8.24 -6.21
C ASP A 123 4.60 -9.46 -6.68
N TRP A 124 4.89 -10.36 -5.74
CA TRP A 124 5.68 -11.57 -5.94
C TRP A 124 7.13 -11.32 -6.40
N ALA A 125 7.60 -10.07 -6.32
CA ALA A 125 8.99 -9.73 -6.62
C ALA A 125 9.92 -10.31 -5.55
N ARG A 126 11.11 -10.70 -5.99
CA ARG A 126 12.17 -11.15 -5.10
C ARG A 126 13.04 -9.96 -4.71
N MET A 127 12.91 -9.53 -3.46
CA MET A 127 13.51 -8.29 -2.95
C MET A 127 14.48 -8.54 -1.78
N ASP A 128 15.15 -9.70 -1.76
CA ASP A 128 16.13 -9.99 -0.71
C ASP A 128 17.20 -8.89 -0.64
N ASN A 129 17.42 -8.35 0.56
CA ASN A 129 18.29 -7.22 0.88
C ASN A 129 18.02 -5.91 0.12
N ALA A 130 16.87 -5.77 -0.55
CA ALA A 130 16.54 -4.51 -1.21
C ALA A 130 16.35 -3.40 -0.17
N LEU A 131 16.84 -2.20 -0.47
CA LEU A 131 16.80 -1.03 0.42
C LEU A 131 15.71 -0.05 -0.01
N LEU A 132 14.81 0.34 0.90
CA LEU A 132 13.65 1.20 0.62
C LEU A 132 13.60 2.48 1.48
N ASP A 133 14.76 3.08 1.78
CA ASP A 133 14.83 4.21 2.70
C ASP A 133 14.31 5.52 2.08
N ASN A 134 13.45 6.23 2.80
CA ASN A 134 12.90 7.54 2.37
C ASN A 134 12.24 7.52 0.98
N ALA A 135 11.76 6.35 0.53
CA ALA A 135 10.99 6.25 -0.71
C ALA A 135 9.63 6.94 -0.55
N ASN A 136 9.17 7.60 -1.60
CA ASN A 136 7.82 8.16 -1.64
C ASN A 136 6.84 7.08 -2.09
N PHE A 137 5.81 6.81 -1.31
CA PHE A 137 4.81 5.78 -1.58
C PHE A 137 3.43 6.26 -1.15
N ASP A 138 2.42 5.54 -1.60
CA ASP A 138 1.03 5.72 -1.17
C ASP A 138 0.34 4.37 -1.04
N GLU A 139 -0.93 4.38 -0.65
CA GLU A 139 -1.78 3.19 -0.49
C GLU A 139 -1.92 2.30 -1.73
N THR A 140 -1.52 2.79 -2.91
CA THR A 140 -1.57 2.04 -4.18
C THR A 140 -0.28 1.28 -4.46
N THR A 141 0.79 1.55 -3.70
CA THR A 141 2.06 0.81 -3.81
C THR A 141 1.90 -0.58 -3.20
N SER A 142 2.15 -1.64 -3.97
CA SER A 142 1.82 -3.03 -3.60
C SER A 142 3.07 -3.90 -3.44
N PHE A 143 3.07 -4.74 -2.39
CA PHE A 143 4.14 -5.69 -2.07
C PHE A 143 3.59 -7.10 -1.81
N LEU A 144 2.47 -7.47 -2.43
CA LEU A 144 1.80 -8.73 -2.15
C LEU A 144 2.72 -9.92 -2.46
N GLY A 145 2.80 -10.92 -1.58
CA GLY A 145 3.69 -12.07 -1.79
C GLY A 145 5.19 -11.80 -1.64
N VAL A 146 5.64 -10.56 -1.43
CA VAL A 146 7.06 -10.25 -1.14
C VAL A 146 7.44 -10.78 0.25
N ASN A 147 8.64 -11.36 0.38
CA ASN A 147 9.21 -11.75 1.67
C ASN A 147 9.72 -10.51 2.43
N LEU A 148 8.85 -9.88 3.22
CA LEU A 148 9.15 -8.64 3.93
C LEU A 148 10.26 -8.78 4.99
N HIS A 149 10.57 -9.99 5.46
CA HIS A 149 11.68 -10.23 6.40
C HIS A 149 13.06 -10.11 5.74
N ALA A 150 13.13 -10.29 4.43
CA ALA A 150 14.37 -10.17 3.67
C ALA A 150 14.58 -8.75 3.12
N VAL A 151 13.59 -7.86 3.21
CA VAL A 151 13.66 -6.49 2.69
C VAL A 151 14.14 -5.55 3.79
N ASN A 152 15.03 -4.61 3.44
CA ASN A 152 15.51 -3.61 4.37
C ASN A 152 14.58 -2.38 4.39
N PHE A 153 13.77 -2.30 5.45
CA PHE A 153 12.88 -1.17 5.75
C PHE A 153 13.37 -0.29 6.91
N THR A 154 14.67 -0.28 7.23
CA THR A 154 15.22 0.33 8.44
C THR A 154 14.74 1.78 8.66
N LEU A 155 14.56 2.56 7.60
CA LEU A 155 14.05 3.94 7.67
C LEU A 155 12.69 4.12 6.98
N ALA A 156 11.93 3.05 6.81
CA ALA A 156 10.66 3.02 6.08
C ALA A 156 9.55 2.27 6.84
N ALA A 157 9.40 2.54 8.14
CA ALA A 157 8.43 1.87 9.01
C ALA A 157 6.99 1.88 8.47
N LEU A 158 6.51 3.05 8.01
CA LEU A 158 5.16 3.18 7.45
C LEU A 158 4.96 2.33 6.18
N LEU A 159 6.02 2.16 5.37
CA LEU A 159 5.98 1.30 4.18
C LEU A 159 5.93 -0.18 4.57
N TYR A 160 6.72 -0.56 5.57
CA TYR A 160 6.70 -1.90 6.15
C TYR A 160 5.31 -2.25 6.70
N ASP A 161 4.68 -1.34 7.44
CA ASP A 161 3.34 -1.55 8.00
C ASP A 161 2.27 -1.67 6.91
N GLN A 162 2.37 -0.86 5.85
CA GLN A 162 1.51 -0.99 4.69
C GLN A 162 1.66 -2.36 4.01
N ALA A 163 2.89 -2.78 3.74
CA ALA A 163 3.18 -4.07 3.12
C ALA A 163 2.66 -5.23 3.99
N HIS A 164 2.89 -5.20 5.31
CA HIS A 164 2.35 -6.20 6.24
C HIS A 164 0.82 -6.20 6.29
N ALA A 165 0.18 -5.03 6.23
CA ALA A 165 -1.27 -4.93 6.18
C ALA A 165 -1.84 -5.57 4.89
N GLN A 166 -1.16 -5.41 3.75
CA GLN A 166 -1.55 -6.05 2.48
C GLN A 166 -1.52 -7.59 2.60
N GLN A 167 -0.44 -8.15 3.15
CA GLN A 167 -0.34 -9.61 3.36
C GLN A 167 -1.47 -10.13 4.26
N ARG A 168 -1.75 -9.44 5.37
CA ARG A 168 -2.84 -9.81 6.30
C ARG A 168 -4.21 -9.78 5.63
N ILE A 169 -4.49 -8.73 4.85
CA ILE A 169 -5.77 -8.59 4.13
C ILE A 169 -5.91 -9.70 3.09
N HIS A 170 -4.88 -9.98 2.30
CA HIS A 170 -4.92 -11.04 1.30
C HIS A 170 -5.12 -12.43 1.91
N HIS A 171 -4.42 -12.73 3.02
CA HIS A 171 -4.62 -13.97 3.75
C HIS A 171 -6.05 -14.10 4.31
N LEU A 172 -6.62 -13.00 4.82
CA LEU A 172 -8.01 -12.96 5.27
C LEU A 172 -9.00 -13.18 4.12
N GLU A 173 -8.79 -12.52 2.97
CA GLU A 173 -9.61 -12.67 1.76
C GLU A 173 -9.59 -14.12 1.26
N SER A 174 -8.43 -14.77 1.32
CA SER A 174 -8.25 -16.16 0.90
C SER A 174 -8.91 -17.15 1.87
N ARG A 175 -8.79 -16.93 3.18
CA ARG A 175 -9.28 -17.86 4.22
C ARG A 175 -10.75 -17.67 4.56
N HIS A 176 -11.22 -16.43 4.61
CA HIS A 176 -12.57 -16.06 5.04
C HIS A 176 -13.19 -14.99 4.12
N PRO A 177 -13.57 -15.34 2.88
CA PRO A 177 -14.00 -14.37 1.86
C PRO A 177 -15.30 -13.62 2.22
N LEU A 178 -16.19 -14.24 3.00
CA LEU A 178 -17.41 -13.58 3.49
C LEU A 178 -17.09 -12.49 4.53
N LEU A 179 -16.24 -12.82 5.51
CA LEU A 179 -15.80 -11.88 6.53
C LEU A 179 -14.99 -10.74 5.93
N ALA A 180 -14.10 -11.04 4.98
CA ALA A 180 -13.31 -10.04 4.29
C ALA A 180 -14.19 -9.05 3.52
N ARG A 181 -15.17 -9.54 2.75
CA ARG A 181 -16.16 -8.68 2.08
C ARG A 181 -16.91 -7.81 3.07
N PHE A 182 -17.39 -8.40 4.16
CA PHE A 182 -18.08 -7.65 5.21
C PHE A 182 -17.20 -6.52 5.77
N LEU A 183 -15.95 -6.78 6.14
CA LEU A 183 -15.02 -5.77 6.69
C LEU A 183 -14.62 -4.71 5.66
N ARG A 184 -14.46 -5.09 4.40
CA ARG A 184 -14.16 -4.17 3.30
C ARG A 184 -15.28 -3.16 3.10
N TYR A 185 -16.53 -3.62 3.03
CA TYR A 185 -17.67 -2.74 2.83
C TYR A 185 -18.04 -1.95 4.08
N SER A 186 -17.98 -2.56 5.27
CA SER A 186 -18.38 -1.92 6.51
C SER A 186 -17.42 -0.81 6.94
N CYS A 187 -16.11 -1.06 6.92
CA CYS A 187 -15.13 -0.15 7.52
C CYS A 187 -13.80 -0.03 6.76
N ASN A 188 -13.71 -0.62 5.55
CA ASN A 188 -12.46 -0.74 4.79
C ASN A 188 -11.32 -1.34 5.62
N TYR A 189 -11.56 -2.52 6.22
CA TYR A 189 -10.59 -3.20 7.10
C TYR A 189 -10.11 -2.33 8.28
N GLY A 190 -11.00 -1.49 8.82
CA GLY A 190 -10.71 -0.58 9.92
C GLY A 190 -10.05 0.74 9.51
N ARG A 191 -9.84 0.99 8.22
CA ARG A 191 -9.21 2.22 7.73
C ARG A 191 -10.17 3.41 7.63
N SER A 192 -11.49 3.18 7.57
CA SER A 192 -12.47 4.24 7.31
C SER A 192 -13.58 4.33 8.36
N LEU A 193 -13.41 5.27 9.30
CA LEU A 193 -14.45 5.64 10.28
C LEU A 193 -15.72 6.15 9.59
N LYS A 194 -15.58 6.89 8.48
CA LYS A 194 -16.72 7.40 7.71
C LYS A 194 -17.58 6.27 7.14
N ARG A 195 -16.97 5.25 6.52
CA ARG A 195 -17.70 4.07 6.01
C ARG A 195 -18.40 3.32 7.13
N TRP A 196 -17.70 3.14 8.25
CA TRP A 196 -18.29 2.52 9.44
C TRP A 196 -19.52 3.29 9.94
N ALA A 197 -19.41 4.61 10.09
CA ALA A 197 -20.51 5.45 10.58
C ALA A 197 -21.72 5.42 9.64
N LEU A 198 -21.49 5.45 8.31
CA LEU A 198 -22.55 5.33 7.31
C LEU A 198 -23.23 3.95 7.37
N TRP A 199 -22.46 2.88 7.59
CA TRP A 199 -23.00 1.55 7.76
C TRP A 199 -23.86 1.41 9.01
N VAL A 200 -23.38 1.93 10.15
CA VAL A 200 -24.13 1.96 11.40
C VAL A 200 -25.44 2.73 11.23
N LEU A 201 -25.39 3.92 10.62
CA LEU A 201 -26.58 4.69 10.32
C LEU A 201 -27.56 3.92 9.42
N GLY A 202 -27.06 3.27 8.37
CA GLY A 202 -27.89 2.45 7.48
C GLY A 202 -28.59 1.29 8.18
N VAL A 203 -27.88 0.58 9.07
CA VAL A 203 -28.46 -0.51 9.87
C VAL A 203 -29.56 0.02 10.79
N ILE A 204 -29.29 1.11 11.52
CA ILE A 204 -30.27 1.72 12.43
C ILE A 204 -31.51 2.19 11.67
N LEU A 205 -31.34 2.83 10.51
CA LEU A 205 -32.47 3.26 9.69
C LEU A 205 -33.27 2.05 9.17
N PHE A 206 -32.60 0.99 8.71
CA PHE A 206 -33.25 -0.21 8.20
C PHE A 206 -34.12 -0.90 9.27
N PHE A 207 -33.57 -1.19 10.44
CA PHE A 207 -34.31 -1.81 11.54
C PHE A 207 -35.37 -0.87 12.09
N GLY A 208 -35.06 0.42 12.26
CA GLY A 208 -36.02 1.40 12.75
C GLY A 208 -37.24 1.59 11.84
N LEU A 209 -37.05 1.54 10.53
CA LEU A 209 -38.16 1.53 9.57
C LEU A 209 -38.99 0.25 9.67
N ILE A 210 -38.36 -0.92 9.82
CA ILE A 210 -39.09 -2.18 10.02
C ILE A 210 -39.94 -2.11 11.29
N PHE A 211 -39.37 -1.70 12.42
CA PHE A 211 -40.10 -1.60 13.68
C PHE A 211 -41.21 -0.54 13.65
N GLY A 212 -41.00 0.56 12.91
CA GLY A 212 -41.97 1.65 12.82
C GLY A 212 -43.11 1.41 11.84
N LEU A 213 -42.89 0.61 10.78
CA LEU A 213 -43.86 0.38 9.70
C LEU A 213 -44.60 -0.95 9.81
N VAL A 214 -43.99 -2.00 10.39
CA VAL A 214 -44.63 -3.31 10.50
C VAL A 214 -45.48 -3.36 11.78
N PRO A 215 -46.82 -3.43 11.65
CA PRO A 215 -47.71 -3.36 12.80
C PRO A 215 -47.51 -4.57 13.73
N GLY A 216 -47.55 -4.32 15.03
CA GLY A 216 -47.47 -5.36 16.06
C GLY A 216 -46.04 -5.83 16.40
N LEU A 217 -44.99 -5.32 15.75
CA LEU A 217 -43.61 -5.67 16.16
C LEU A 217 -43.25 -5.08 17.54
N ILE A 218 -43.58 -3.81 17.77
CA ILE A 218 -43.26 -3.06 18.99
C ILE A 218 -44.51 -2.51 19.68
N ALA A 219 -44.40 -2.24 20.98
CA ALA A 219 -45.50 -1.82 21.84
C ALA A 219 -46.17 -0.49 21.42
N ARG A 220 -45.39 0.47 20.91
CA ARG A 220 -45.91 1.75 20.39
C ARG A 220 -45.45 1.94 18.95
N GLN A 221 -46.40 2.07 18.04
CA GLN A 221 -46.15 2.18 16.61
C GLN A 221 -45.66 3.58 16.20
N GLY A 222 -45.12 3.67 14.98
CA GLY A 222 -44.70 4.92 14.35
C GLY A 222 -43.20 4.95 14.03
N ILE A 223 -42.85 5.66 12.95
CA ILE A 223 -41.48 5.72 12.41
C ILE A 223 -40.49 6.26 13.44
N LEU A 224 -40.85 7.31 14.18
CA LEU A 224 -39.99 7.88 15.22
C LEU A 224 -39.74 6.91 16.38
N ASN A 225 -40.79 6.17 16.80
CA ASN A 225 -40.67 5.16 17.86
C ASN A 225 -39.83 3.97 17.39
N GLY A 226 -39.98 3.54 16.12
CA GLY A 226 -39.16 2.50 15.53
C GLY A 226 -37.68 2.88 15.43
N LEU A 227 -37.39 4.09 14.95
CA LEU A 227 -36.02 4.63 14.90
C LEU A 227 -35.39 4.75 16.28
N TYR A 228 -36.11 5.31 17.24
CA TYR A 228 -35.67 5.40 18.64
C TYR A 228 -35.38 4.00 19.21
N PHE A 229 -36.29 3.04 19.00
CA PHE A 229 -36.13 1.66 19.45
C PHE A 229 -34.91 0.98 18.83
N SER A 230 -34.66 1.19 17.54
CA SER A 230 -33.48 0.67 16.85
C SER A 230 -32.18 1.29 17.41
N VAL A 231 -32.14 2.60 17.65
CA VAL A 231 -30.95 3.25 18.25
C VAL A 231 -30.60 2.64 19.61
N ILE A 232 -31.57 2.52 20.52
CA ILE A 232 -31.31 2.02 21.88
C ILE A 232 -31.02 0.51 21.89
N THR A 233 -31.54 -0.23 20.90
CA THR A 233 -31.28 -1.67 20.72
C THR A 233 -29.88 -1.90 20.14
N PHE A 234 -29.53 -1.20 19.07
CA PHE A 234 -28.22 -1.27 18.42
C PHE A 234 -27.09 -0.84 19.36
N THR A 235 -27.31 0.23 20.13
CA THR A 235 -26.34 0.69 21.15
C THR A 235 -26.38 -0.14 22.43
N THR A 236 -27.27 -1.14 22.53
CA THR A 236 -27.45 -2.00 23.71
C THR A 236 -27.83 -1.25 24.99
N LEU A 237 -28.34 -0.03 24.86
CA LEU A 237 -28.67 0.85 25.98
C LEU A 237 -29.97 0.44 26.70
N GLY A 238 -30.99 0.02 25.94
CA GLY A 238 -32.18 -0.67 26.44
C GLY A 238 -32.92 -0.01 27.62
N TYR A 239 -33.53 1.17 27.42
CA TYR A 239 -34.29 1.87 28.47
C TYR A 239 -35.54 1.13 28.99
N GLY A 240 -36.07 0.17 28.22
CA GLY A 240 -37.21 -0.66 28.61
C GLY A 240 -38.59 -0.02 28.44
N ASP A 241 -38.66 1.17 27.86
CA ASP A 241 -39.90 1.90 27.57
C ASP A 241 -40.62 1.40 26.31
N LEU A 242 -39.88 0.78 25.39
CA LEU A 242 -40.37 0.03 24.24
C LEU A 242 -39.85 -1.41 24.29
N VAL A 243 -40.73 -2.37 23.95
CA VAL A 243 -40.42 -3.80 23.95
C VAL A 243 -41.00 -4.49 22.71
N PRO A 244 -40.36 -5.57 22.22
CA PRO A 244 -40.88 -6.35 21.11
C PRO A 244 -42.04 -7.23 21.59
N LEU A 245 -43.16 -7.22 20.88
CA LEU A 245 -44.37 -7.96 21.26
C LEU A 245 -44.42 -9.36 20.63
N THR A 246 -43.97 -9.50 19.39
CA THR A 246 -44.07 -10.74 18.60
C THR A 246 -42.76 -11.53 18.60
N LEU A 247 -42.85 -12.83 18.26
CA LEU A 247 -41.67 -13.66 18.05
C LEU A 247 -40.73 -13.07 16.97
N LEU A 248 -41.30 -12.58 15.87
CA LEU A 248 -40.54 -11.92 14.81
C LEU A 248 -39.82 -10.67 15.33
N GLY A 249 -40.50 -9.82 16.09
CA GLY A 249 -39.89 -8.64 16.72
C GLY A 249 -38.72 -9.01 17.63
N LYS A 250 -38.88 -10.08 18.44
CA LYS A 250 -37.80 -10.59 19.31
C LYS A 250 -36.60 -11.09 18.51
N ILE A 251 -36.82 -11.82 17.42
CA ILE A 251 -35.75 -12.29 16.53
C ILE A 251 -35.00 -11.10 15.92
N LEU A 252 -35.72 -10.09 15.41
CA LEU A 252 -35.11 -8.88 14.83
C LEU A 252 -34.26 -8.12 15.86
N VAL A 253 -34.74 -7.98 17.10
CA VAL A 253 -33.98 -7.38 18.20
C VAL A 253 -32.69 -8.14 18.46
N VAL A 254 -32.74 -9.48 18.55
CA VAL A 254 -31.54 -10.30 18.77
C VAL A 254 -30.52 -10.10 17.64
N LEU A 255 -30.97 -10.07 16.38
CA LEU A 255 -30.10 -9.82 15.24
C LEU A 255 -29.45 -8.44 15.30
N GLU A 256 -30.22 -7.40 15.64
CA GLU A 256 -29.72 -6.03 15.74
C GLU A 256 -28.69 -5.87 16.88
N VAL A 257 -28.92 -6.50 18.03
CA VAL A 257 -27.98 -6.50 19.17
C VAL A 257 -26.66 -7.16 18.78
N VAL A 258 -26.68 -8.30 18.08
CA VAL A 258 -25.46 -8.97 17.58
C VAL A 258 -24.68 -8.06 16.63
N LEU A 259 -25.37 -7.38 15.72
CA LEU A 259 -24.75 -6.40 14.82
C LEU A 259 -24.17 -5.21 15.59
N GLY A 260 -24.88 -4.70 16.61
CA GLY A 260 -24.44 -3.62 17.48
C GLY A 260 -23.13 -3.93 18.19
N TYR A 261 -23.04 -5.08 18.87
CA TYR A 261 -21.80 -5.52 19.52
C TYR A 261 -20.63 -5.68 18.54
N LEU A 262 -20.89 -6.28 17.38
CA LEU A 262 -19.87 -6.48 16.36
C LEU A 262 -19.34 -5.13 15.84
N MET A 263 -20.23 -4.17 15.56
CA MET A 263 -19.85 -2.83 15.10
C MET A 263 -19.19 -1.99 16.18
N GLY A 264 -19.59 -2.14 17.45
CA GLY A 264 -18.92 -1.53 18.60
C GLY A 264 -17.48 -2.03 18.75
N GLY A 265 -17.24 -3.34 18.60
CA GLY A 265 -15.89 -3.91 18.57
C GLY A 265 -15.04 -3.33 17.42
N LEU A 266 -15.62 -3.18 16.22
CA LEU A 266 -14.93 -2.55 15.10
C LEU A 266 -14.61 -1.07 15.34
N LEU A 267 -15.48 -0.33 16.04
CA LEU A 267 -15.21 1.05 16.40
C LEU A 267 -13.97 1.17 17.28
N ILE A 268 -13.86 0.32 18.30
CA ILE A 268 -12.70 0.25 19.18
C ILE A 268 -11.44 -0.07 18.37
N ALA A 269 -11.51 -1.04 17.45
CA ALA A 269 -10.38 -1.38 16.59
C ALA A 269 -9.94 -0.22 15.68
N ILE A 270 -10.89 0.55 15.12
CA ILE A 270 -10.60 1.74 14.30
C ILE A 270 -9.92 2.82 15.14
N PHE A 271 -10.42 3.08 16.36
CA PHE A 271 -9.81 4.06 17.26
C PHE A 271 -8.43 3.63 17.75
N ALA A 272 -8.27 2.36 18.14
CA ALA A 272 -6.99 1.82 18.57
C ALA A 272 -5.92 2.05 17.48
N ARG A 273 -6.23 1.74 16.22
CA ARG A 273 -5.35 2.01 15.08
C ARG A 273 -5.01 3.50 14.92
N LYS A 274 -6.00 4.39 15.07
CA LYS A 274 -5.79 5.84 14.89
C LYS A 274 -5.03 6.50 16.03
N VAL A 275 -5.21 6.02 17.26
CA VAL A 275 -4.66 6.62 18.47
C VAL A 275 -3.27 6.06 18.78
N LEU A 276 -3.07 4.75 18.59
CA LEU A 276 -1.81 4.11 18.93
C LEU A 276 -0.73 4.34 17.88
N GLY A 277 -1.12 4.68 16.64
CA GLY A 277 -0.19 4.65 15.51
C GLY A 277 0.25 3.20 15.24
N ASP A 278 -0.15 2.68 14.08
CA ASP A 278 0.81 1.83 13.38
C ASP A 278 1.75 2.83 12.70
#